data_AF-A0A7K0N878-F1
#
_entry.id   AF-A0A7K0N878-F1
#
_cell.length_a   1.000
_cell.length_b   1.000
_cell.length_c   1.000
_cell.angle_alpha   90.00
_cell.angle_beta   90.00
_cell.angle_gamma   90.00
#
_symmetry.space_group_name_H-M   'P 1'
#
loop_
_entity.id
_entity.type
_entity.pdbx_description
1 polymer ?
#
loop_
_entity_poly.entity_id
_entity_poly.type
_entity_poly.pdbx_seq_one_letter_code
_entity_poly.pdbx_strand_id
1 'polypeptide(L)'
;MGTEAQSKPRYRAGSTWAGGLVLVLLSGLPLAAPASAANPIPPAPPVLTATTVVGSKVPAPSPAGVQKATARVLAGSALGDFSALVVDPATDQVLLEVETDKARIPASTIKLLTAAAALEVLGPRTRLATKVMRDGNTV
;
A
#
# COMPACT_ATOMS: atom_id res chain seq x y z
N MET A 1 -40.94 -46.51 6.26
CA MET A 1 -39.81 -46.36 5.32
C MET A 1 -40.43 -46.20 3.95
N GLY A 2 -40.68 -45.01 3.40
CA GLY A 2 -39.82 -43.82 3.38
C GLY A 2 -39.47 -43.60 1.91
N THR A 3 -40.43 -43.11 1.14
CA THR A 3 -40.40 -42.90 -0.31
C THR A 3 -39.49 -41.74 -0.69
N GLU A 4 -38.51 -41.97 -1.57
CA GLU A 4 -37.74 -40.92 -2.24
C GLU A 4 -38.68 -40.07 -3.12
N ALA A 5 -38.86 -38.82 -2.74
CA ALA A 5 -39.53 -37.81 -3.55
C ALA A 5 -38.47 -36.93 -4.21
N GLN A 6 -38.31 -37.07 -5.52
CA GLN A 6 -37.47 -36.22 -6.36
C GLN A 6 -38.34 -35.46 -7.37
N SER A 7 -38.56 -34.16 -7.16
CA SER A 7 -39.03 -33.17 -8.15
C SER A 7 -38.91 -31.77 -7.50
N LYS A 8 -38.51 -30.64 -8.11
CA LYS A 8 -38.41 -30.11 -9.49
C LYS A 8 -37.28 -29.03 -9.51
N PRO A 9 -36.85 -28.48 -10.66
CA PRO A 9 -37.61 -27.38 -11.27
C PRO A 9 -37.82 -27.57 -12.78
N ARG A 10 -39.01 -27.18 -13.23
CA ARG A 10 -39.38 -27.10 -14.65
C ARG A 10 -38.76 -25.85 -15.25
N TYR A 11 -37.77 -26.00 -16.12
CA TYR A 11 -37.32 -24.91 -17.01
C TYR A 11 -38.34 -24.72 -18.14
N ARG A 12 -38.87 -23.49 -18.23
CA ARG A 12 -39.79 -23.07 -19.28
C ARG A 12 -38.99 -22.76 -20.56
N ALA A 13 -39.44 -23.37 -21.66
CA ALA A 13 -39.10 -23.10 -23.05
C ALA A 13 -39.13 -21.60 -23.42
N GLY A 14 -38.53 -21.09 -24.49
CA GLY A 14 -37.71 -21.62 -25.60
C GLY A 14 -36.78 -20.46 -26.02
N SER A 15 -36.14 -20.37 -27.17
CA SER A 15 -36.33 -20.98 -28.48
C SER A 15 -35.02 -20.82 -29.27
N THR A 16 -34.61 -21.92 -29.90
CA THR A 16 -33.81 -22.09 -31.11
C THR A 16 -33.20 -20.86 -31.80
N TRP A 17 -31.88 -20.88 -31.99
CA TRP A 17 -31.27 -20.61 -33.30
C TRP A 17 -30.20 -21.67 -33.58
N ALA A 18 -30.33 -22.28 -34.76
CA ALA A 18 -29.43 -23.29 -35.27
C ALA A 18 -28.21 -22.66 -35.94
N GLY A 19 -27.07 -23.34 -35.83
CA GLY A 19 -26.03 -23.36 -36.86
C GLY A 19 -24.87 -22.38 -36.68
N GLY A 20 -23.65 -22.92 -36.51
CA GLY A 20 -22.44 -22.14 -36.77
C GLY A 20 -21.16 -22.66 -36.11
N LEU A 21 -20.61 -23.75 -36.65
CA LEU A 21 -19.18 -24.06 -36.77
C LEU A 21 -18.26 -23.79 -35.54
N VAL A 22 -17.88 -24.86 -34.82
CA VAL A 22 -16.64 -24.86 -34.03
C VAL A 22 -15.47 -24.99 -35.01
N LEU A 23 -14.66 -23.94 -35.12
CA LEU A 23 -13.32 -24.03 -35.69
C LEU A 23 -12.31 -23.58 -34.64
N VAL A 24 -11.75 -24.58 -33.94
CA VAL A 24 -10.49 -24.44 -33.20
C VAL A 24 -9.38 -24.37 -34.25
N LEU A 25 -8.58 -23.29 -34.22
CA LEU A 25 -7.17 -23.27 -34.61
C LEU A 25 -6.63 -21.84 -34.37
N LEU A 26 -5.97 -21.61 -33.23
CA LEU A 26 -4.97 -20.55 -33.13
C LEU A 26 -3.71 -21.14 -32.49
N SER A 27 -2.92 -21.75 -33.35
CA SER A 27 -1.56 -22.20 -33.11
C SER A 27 -0.65 -21.02 -32.74
N GLY A 28 -0.08 -21.07 -31.53
CA GLY A 28 1.34 -20.78 -31.31
C GLY A 28 1.88 -19.38 -31.63
N LEU A 29 1.25 -18.30 -31.18
CA LEU A 29 1.99 -17.04 -31.03
C LEU A 29 2.68 -17.00 -29.65
N PRO A 30 4.02 -17.00 -29.56
CA PRO A 30 4.65 -16.51 -28.35
C PRO A 30 4.41 -14.99 -28.32
N LEU A 31 3.48 -14.54 -27.49
CA LEU A 31 3.41 -13.17 -27.01
C LEU A 31 4.62 -12.93 -26.07
N ALA A 32 5.83 -13.02 -26.60
CA ALA A 32 7.02 -12.50 -25.95
C ALA A 32 7.04 -10.99 -26.19
N ALA A 33 6.25 -10.25 -25.40
CA ALA A 33 6.47 -8.82 -25.29
C ALA A 33 7.89 -8.61 -24.78
N PRO A 34 8.73 -7.78 -25.42
CA PRO A 34 10.01 -7.42 -24.83
C PRO A 34 9.70 -6.80 -23.47
N ALA A 35 10.26 -7.38 -22.41
CA ALA A 35 10.27 -6.72 -21.11
C ALA A 35 10.94 -5.37 -21.35
N SER A 36 10.16 -4.30 -21.34
CA SER A 36 10.70 -2.95 -21.41
C SER A 36 11.73 -2.86 -20.30
N ALA A 37 13.00 -2.72 -20.65
CA ALA A 37 14.06 -2.54 -19.68
C ALA A 37 13.68 -1.31 -18.88
N ALA A 38 13.23 -1.50 -17.64
CA ALA A 38 12.86 -0.41 -16.78
C ALA A 38 14.08 0.51 -16.70
N ASN A 39 13.95 1.73 -17.24
CA ASN A 39 15.03 2.71 -17.17
C ASN A 39 15.52 2.78 -15.71
N PRO A 40 16.83 2.66 -15.46
CA PRO A 40 17.34 2.71 -14.10
C PRO A 40 16.94 4.04 -13.47
N ILE A 41 15.98 3.99 -12.55
CA ILE A 41 15.62 5.14 -11.72
C ILE A 41 16.86 5.43 -10.87
N PRO A 42 17.46 6.63 -10.97
CA PRO A 42 18.58 7.00 -10.12
C PRO A 42 18.14 6.87 -8.64
N PRO A 43 19.04 6.47 -7.74
CA PRO A 43 18.69 6.35 -6.33
C PRO A 43 18.16 7.69 -5.84
N ALA A 44 17.09 7.66 -5.03
CA ALA A 44 16.60 8.86 -4.39
C ALA A 44 17.76 9.48 -3.58
N PRO A 45 17.99 10.81 -3.69
CA PRO A 45 18.95 11.49 -2.85
C PRO A 45 18.60 11.27 -1.36
N PRO A 46 19.57 11.43 -0.44
CA PRO A 46 19.27 11.38 0.99
C PRO A 46 18.12 12.32 1.33
N VAL A 47 17.26 11.91 2.25
CA VAL A 47 16.16 12.75 2.75
C VAL A 47 16.80 14.02 3.29
N LEU A 48 16.44 15.16 2.70
CA LEU A 48 17.03 16.45 3.03
C LEU A 48 16.93 16.67 4.54
N THR A 49 18.03 17.08 5.17
CA THR A 49 18.01 17.58 6.55
C THR A 49 17.01 18.71 6.65
N ALA A 50 16.27 18.79 7.76
CA ALA A 50 15.37 19.89 8.03
C ALA A 50 16.17 21.20 8.01
N THR A 51 16.10 21.91 6.89
CA THR A 51 16.79 23.17 6.66
C THR A 51 15.85 24.31 7.01
N THR A 52 16.34 25.27 7.79
CA THR A 52 15.66 26.53 7.99
C THR A 52 15.38 27.19 6.64
N VAL A 53 14.12 27.50 6.35
CA VAL A 53 13.76 28.23 5.13
C VAL A 53 14.37 29.63 5.20
N VAL A 54 15.46 29.84 4.45
CA VAL A 54 16.17 31.11 4.40
C VAL A 54 15.21 32.22 3.96
N GLY A 55 15.05 33.26 4.79
CA GLY A 55 14.14 34.37 4.54
C GLY A 55 12.71 34.18 5.07
N SER A 56 12.39 33.06 5.72
CA SER A 56 11.12 32.91 6.43
C SER A 56 11.04 33.91 7.58
N LYS A 57 9.98 34.74 7.58
CA LYS A 57 9.60 35.59 8.72
C LYS A 57 8.58 34.92 9.64
N VAL A 58 8.20 33.67 9.34
CA VAL A 58 7.27 32.92 10.18
C VAL A 58 8.00 32.51 11.46
N PRO A 59 7.45 32.82 12.65
CA PRO A 59 8.04 32.38 13.91
C PRO A 59 8.22 30.87 13.93
N ALA A 60 9.30 30.40 14.58
CA ALA A 60 9.49 28.99 14.85
C ALA A 60 8.25 28.43 15.58
N PRO A 61 7.86 27.18 15.31
CA PRO A 61 6.76 26.55 16.02
C PRO A 61 7.09 26.50 17.51
N SER A 62 6.10 26.80 18.36
CA SER A 62 6.24 26.76 19.82
C SER A 62 5.27 25.74 20.41
N PRO A 63 5.60 25.14 21.57
CA PRO A 63 4.69 24.22 22.26
C PRO A 63 3.29 24.82 22.49
N ALA A 64 3.23 26.08 22.97
CA ALA A 64 1.96 26.78 23.19
C ALA A 64 1.16 26.99 21.88
N GLY A 65 1.85 27.28 20.77
CA GLY A 65 1.23 27.43 19.46
C GLY A 65 0.64 26.13 18.95
N VAL A 66 1.39 25.02 19.06
CA VAL A 66 0.92 23.68 18.64
C VAL A 66 -0.25 23.21 19.50
N GLN A 67 -0.14 23.32 20.83
CA GLN A 67 -1.23 22.96 21.74
C GLN A 67 -2.51 23.75 21.45
N LYS A 68 -2.40 25.07 21.23
CA LYS A 68 -3.56 25.89 20.86
C LYS A 68 -4.18 25.47 19.54
N ALA A 69 -3.36 25.13 18.55
CA ALA A 69 -3.83 24.72 17.22
C ALA A 69 -4.52 23.35 17.24
N THR A 70 -4.07 22.43 18.09
CA THR A 70 -4.61 21.05 18.16
C THR A 70 -5.73 20.89 19.18
N ALA A 71 -5.88 21.81 20.15
CA ALA A 71 -6.81 21.71 21.27
C ALA A 71 -8.23 21.27 20.89
N ARG A 72 -8.82 21.87 19.84
CA ARG A 72 -10.17 21.54 19.40
C ARG A 72 -10.28 20.08 18.92
N VAL A 73 -9.29 19.60 18.19
CA VAL A 73 -9.28 18.24 17.66
C VAL A 73 -9.11 17.27 18.81
N LEU A 74 -8.12 17.51 19.68
CA LEU A 74 -7.79 16.61 20.80
C LEU A 74 -8.91 16.49 21.85
N ALA A 75 -9.78 17.50 21.96
CA ALA A 75 -10.95 17.46 22.84
C ALA A 75 -12.15 16.69 22.24
N GLY A 76 -12.08 16.24 20.99
CA GLY A 76 -13.17 15.56 20.31
C GLY A 76 -13.39 14.14 20.84
N SER A 77 -14.60 13.84 21.33
CA SER A 77 -14.96 12.50 21.84
C SER A 77 -14.81 11.37 20.82
N ALA A 78 -14.81 11.70 19.52
CA ALA A 78 -14.63 10.73 18.44
C ALA A 78 -13.22 10.11 18.37
N LEU A 79 -12.21 10.70 19.03
CA LEU A 79 -10.84 10.16 19.05
C LEU A 79 -10.70 8.88 19.89
N GLY A 80 -11.55 8.72 20.91
CA GLY A 80 -11.35 7.68 21.92
C GLY A 80 -9.96 7.76 22.56
N ASP A 81 -9.37 6.60 22.82
CA ASP A 81 -7.99 6.48 23.32
C ASP A 81 -6.96 6.77 22.21
N PHE A 82 -6.13 7.80 22.38
CA PHE A 82 -5.13 8.20 21.38
C PHE A 82 -3.79 8.62 22.00
N SER A 83 -2.71 8.53 21.21
CA SER A 83 -1.40 9.10 21.52
C SER A 83 -1.02 10.10 20.43
N ALA A 84 -0.25 11.10 20.79
CA ALA A 84 0.26 12.09 19.85
C ALA A 84 1.67 12.53 20.25
N LEU A 85 2.53 12.71 19.26
CA LEU A 85 3.85 13.30 19.41
C LEU A 85 4.07 14.27 18.25
N VAL A 86 4.46 15.50 18.56
CA VAL A 86 4.89 16.49 17.58
C VAL A 86 6.27 16.98 17.99
N VAL A 87 7.24 16.87 17.09
CA VAL A 87 8.63 17.27 17.29
C VAL A 87 8.99 18.29 16.21
N ASP A 88 9.77 19.31 16.57
CA ASP A 88 10.46 20.15 15.60
C ASP A 88 11.72 19.42 15.09
N PRO A 89 11.76 18.96 13.83
CA PRO A 89 12.90 18.19 13.31
C PRO A 89 14.17 19.02 13.12
N ALA A 90 14.12 20.36 13.25
CA ALA A 90 15.31 21.21 13.19
C ALA A 90 16.04 21.31 14.53
N THR A 91 15.31 21.15 15.65
CA THR A 91 15.81 21.34 17.01
C THR A 91 15.66 20.11 17.90
N ASP A 92 14.98 19.07 17.41
CA ASP A 92 14.49 17.90 18.16
C ASP A 92 13.61 18.26 19.38
N GLN A 93 13.06 19.48 19.43
CA GLN A 93 12.19 19.89 20.52
C GLN A 93 10.81 19.23 20.41
N VAL A 94 10.37 18.58 21.50
CA VAL A 94 8.99 18.12 21.63
C VAL A 94 8.05 19.31 21.83
N LEU A 95 7.05 19.43 20.95
CA LEU A 95 6.06 20.51 20.93
C LEU A 95 4.69 20.07 21.46
N LEU A 96 4.37 18.78 21.35
CA LEU A 96 3.16 18.15 21.90
C LEU A 96 3.48 16.70 22.22
N GLU A 97 3.01 16.24 23.38
CA GLU A 97 3.15 14.86 23.84
C GLU A 97 1.88 14.41 24.55
N VAL A 98 1.33 13.26 24.15
CA VAL A 98 0.14 12.64 24.72
C VAL A 98 0.31 11.13 24.72
N GLU A 99 0.30 10.51 25.90
CA GLU A 99 0.40 9.05 26.12
C GLU A 99 1.42 8.32 25.21
N THR A 100 2.59 8.91 24.96
CA THR A 100 3.59 8.41 23.99
C THR A 100 4.14 7.03 24.32
N ASP A 101 4.25 6.69 25.61
CA ASP A 101 4.74 5.39 26.08
C ASP A 101 3.68 4.27 26.04
N LYS A 102 2.41 4.62 25.72
CA LYS A 102 1.32 3.65 25.64
C LYS A 102 1.34 2.94 24.29
N ALA A 103 1.57 1.63 24.31
CA ALA A 103 1.54 0.81 23.10
C ALA A 103 0.17 0.90 22.40
N ARG A 104 0.18 1.09 21.08
CA ARG A 104 -1.02 1.12 20.22
C ARG A 104 -0.87 0.18 19.03
N ILE A 105 -2.01 -0.26 18.48
CA ILE A 105 -2.05 -0.98 17.21
C ILE A 105 -1.77 0.03 16.09
N PRO A 106 -0.64 -0.05 15.37
CA PRO A 106 -0.24 0.97 14.39
C PRO A 106 -1.02 0.90 13.07
N ALA A 107 -1.77 -0.18 12.83
CA ALA A 107 -2.34 -0.49 11.52
C ALA A 107 -1.27 -0.32 10.42
N SER A 108 -1.57 0.40 9.33
CA SER A 108 -0.62 0.58 8.24
C SER A 108 0.55 1.53 8.52
N THR A 109 0.60 2.25 9.65
CA THR A 109 1.78 3.07 9.98
C THR A 109 3.02 2.21 10.29
N ILE A 110 2.83 0.92 10.60
CA ILE A 110 3.92 -0.06 10.71
C ILE A 110 4.77 -0.15 9.43
N LYS A 111 4.19 0.20 8.27
CA LYS A 111 4.91 0.21 6.99
C LYS A 111 6.08 1.20 6.99
N LEU A 112 6.07 2.24 7.83
CA LEU A 112 7.21 3.13 7.98
C LEU A 112 8.44 2.38 8.49
N LEU A 113 8.27 1.58 9.55
CA LEU A 113 9.34 0.76 10.11
C LEU A 113 9.78 -0.33 9.12
N THR A 114 8.83 -1.00 8.47
CA THR A 114 9.14 -2.01 7.43
C THR A 114 9.90 -1.39 6.26
N ALA A 115 9.52 -0.20 5.80
CA ALA A 115 10.19 0.48 4.70
C ALA A 115 11.61 0.91 5.08
N ALA A 116 11.80 1.47 6.29
CA ALA A 116 13.12 1.81 6.81
C ALA A 116 14.03 0.57 6.85
N ALA A 117 13.55 -0.53 7.44
CA ALA A 117 14.29 -1.79 7.50
C ALA A 117 14.58 -2.37 6.11
N ALA A 118 13.63 -2.30 5.17
CA ALA A 118 13.83 -2.78 3.81
C ALA A 118 14.90 -1.95 3.07
N LEU A 119 14.90 -0.63 3.24
CA LEU A 119 15.93 0.24 2.66
C LEU A 119 17.31 -0.04 3.27
N GLU A 120 17.39 -0.29 4.57
CA GLU A 120 18.64 -0.61 5.27
C GLU A 120 19.18 -1.99 4.86
N VAL A 121 18.32 -3.01 4.82
CA VAL A 121 18.74 -4.40 4.58
C VAL A 121 18.89 -4.71 3.08
N LEU A 122 17.96 -4.26 2.24
CA LEU A 122 17.97 -4.56 0.81
C LEU A 122 18.67 -3.46 -0.01
N GLY A 123 18.71 -2.24 0.49
CA GLY A 123 19.19 -1.09 -0.27
C GLY A 123 18.15 -0.55 -1.27
N PRO A 124 18.26 0.74 -1.65
CA PRO A 124 17.27 1.45 -2.47
C PRO A 124 17.21 1.00 -3.94
N ARG A 125 18.18 0.18 -4.38
CA ARG A 125 18.28 -0.32 -5.76
C ARG A 125 17.89 -1.78 -5.90
N THR A 126 17.44 -2.45 -4.84
CA THR A 126 17.03 -3.86 -4.93
C THR A 126 15.93 -4.06 -5.97
N ARG A 127 16.03 -5.19 -6.69
CA ARG A 127 15.07 -5.64 -7.71
C ARG A 127 14.65 -7.06 -7.37
N LEU A 128 13.35 -7.33 -7.41
CA LEU A 128 12.81 -8.67 -7.27
C LEU A 128 12.69 -9.29 -8.67
N ALA A 129 13.32 -10.45 -8.86
CA ALA A 129 13.34 -11.13 -10.16
C ALA A 129 12.19 -12.15 -10.27
N THR A 130 11.44 -12.07 -11.36
CA THR A 130 10.48 -13.13 -11.75
C THR A 130 11.11 -13.94 -12.87
N LYS A 131 11.22 -15.26 -12.69
CA LYS A 131 11.82 -16.18 -13.69
C LYS A 131 10.77 -17.17 -14.16
N VAL A 132 10.75 -17.45 -15.47
CA VAL A 132 9.99 -18.57 -16.05
C VAL A 132 10.97 -19.72 -16.25
N MET A 133 10.60 -20.91 -15.79
CA MET A 133 11.38 -22.14 -15.98
C MET A 133 10.48 -23.18 -16.62
N ARG A 134 11.06 -24.02 -17.49
CA ARG A 134 10.40 -25.17 -18.08
C ARG A 134 11.18 -26.42 -17.67
N ASP A 135 10.45 -27.46 -17.32
CA ASP A 135 11.01 -28.80 -17.17
C ASP A 135 10.62 -29.65 -18.39
N GLY A 136 11.60 -30.36 -18.97
CA GLY A 136 11.45 -31.15 -20.20
C GLY A 136 11.45 -30.38 -21.53
N ASN A 137 11.44 -31.14 -22.64
CA ASN A 137 11.63 -30.63 -24.02
C ASN A 137 10.40 -30.80 -24.94
N THR A 138 9.25 -31.25 -24.44
CA THR A 138 8.09 -31.61 -25.28
C THR A 138 7.17 -30.42 -25.52
N VAL A 139 7.32 -29.78 -26.69
CA VAL A 139 6.38 -28.79 -27.23
C VAL A 139 4.96 -29.32 -27.31
#